data_AF-A0A661IXK7-F1
#
_entry.id   AF-A0A661IXK7-F1
#
_cell.length_a   1.000
_cell.length_b   1.000
_cell.length_c   1.000
_cell.angle_alpha   90.00
_cell.angle_beta   90.00
_cell.angle_gamma   90.00
#
_symmetry.space_group_name_H-M   'P 1'
#
loop_
_entity.id
_entity.type
_entity.pdbx_description
1 polymer ?
#
loop_
_entity_poly.entity_id
_entity_poly.type
_entity_poly.pdbx_seq_one_letter_code
_entity_poly.pdbx_strand_id
1 'polypeptide(L)'
;MDLKLYLEEKRRAVEEALQRYLPAEDQFPPFLHRAIRYSVFAGGKRLRPILAIASCEAVRGDWRRVLPHACALELIHTYSLIHDDLPAMDDDDYRRGLPTSHR
;
A
#
# COMPACT_ATOMS: atom_id res chain seq x y z
N MET A 1 2.04 1.60 25.57
CA MET A 1 1.66 1.30 24.17
C MET A 1 2.75 0.42 23.59
N ASP A 2 2.44 -0.83 23.24
CA ASP A 2 3.39 -1.68 22.54
C ASP A 2 3.40 -1.27 21.07
N LEU A 3 4.56 -0.82 20.58
CA LEU A 3 4.72 -0.38 19.20
C LEU A 3 4.43 -1.51 18.21
N LYS A 4 4.83 -2.75 18.51
CA LYS A 4 4.60 -3.89 17.60
C LYS A 4 3.12 -4.16 17.41
N LEU A 5 2.37 -4.19 18.52
CA LEU A 5 0.92 -4.38 18.49
C LEU A 5 0.24 -3.23 17.72
N TYR A 6 0.66 -1.99 17.95
CA TYR A 6 0.11 -0.84 17.23
C TYR A 6 0.36 -0.91 15.73
N LEU A 7 1.60 -1.19 15.32
CA LEU A 7 1.96 -1.30 13.91
C LEU A 7 1.13 -2.38 13.22
N GLU A 8 0.94 -3.54 13.87
CA GLU A 8 0.15 -4.64 13.31
C GLU A 8 -1.35 -4.29 13.21
N GLU A 9 -1.93 -3.67 14.24
CA GLU A 9 -3.32 -3.23 14.22
C GLU A 9 -3.58 -2.24 13.07
N LYS A 10 -2.73 -1.20 12.94
CA LYS A 10 -2.90 -0.19 11.89
C LYS A 10 -2.58 -0.75 10.51
N ARG A 11 -1.60 -1.65 10.38
CA ARG A 11 -1.31 -2.36 9.13
C ARG A 11 -2.55 -3.11 8.65
N ARG A 12 -3.21 -3.88 9.52
CA ARG A 12 -4.42 -4.64 9.17
C ARG A 12 -5.55 -3.70 8.72
N ALA A 13 -5.80 -2.62 9.45
CA ALA A 13 -6.83 -1.65 9.08
C ALA A 13 -6.58 -1.00 7.71
N VAL A 14 -5.31 -0.72 7.38
CA VAL A 14 -4.91 -0.18 6.07
C VAL A 14 -5.08 -1.23 4.97
N GLU A 15 -4.71 -2.49 5.21
CA GLU A 15 -4.90 -3.57 4.23
C GLU A 15 -6.38 -3.79 3.91
N GLU A 16 -7.24 -3.84 4.94
CA GLU A 16 -8.69 -3.94 4.78
C GLU A 16 -9.29 -2.72 4.05
N ALA A 17 -8.74 -1.53 4.25
CA ALA A 17 -9.16 -0.34 3.53
C ALA A 17 -8.73 -0.37 2.06
N LEU A 18 -7.47 -0.73 1.77
CA LEU A 18 -6.97 -0.90 0.40
C LEU A 18 -7.75 -1.95 -0.39
N GLN A 19 -8.11 -3.07 0.25
CA GLN A 19 -8.95 -4.11 -0.34
C GLN A 19 -10.30 -3.57 -0.84
N ARG A 20 -10.89 -2.63 -0.09
CA ARG A 20 -12.17 -2.00 -0.43
C ARG A 20 -12.06 -0.89 -1.46
N TYR A 21 -10.96 -0.14 -1.46
CA TYR A 21 -10.78 1.00 -2.38
C TYR A 21 -10.27 0.59 -3.76
N LEU A 22 -9.56 -0.53 -3.86
CA LEU A 22 -9.10 -1.03 -5.15
C LEU A 22 -10.23 -1.78 -5.88
N PRO A 23 -10.33 -1.62 -7.22
CA PRO A 23 -11.17 -2.47 -8.05
C PRO A 23 -10.93 -3.96 -7.78
N ALA A 24 -11.95 -4.77 -8.03
CA ALA A 24 -11.80 -6.22 -8.01
C ALA A 24 -10.89 -6.67 -9.17
N GLU A 25 -10.14 -7.75 -8.98
CA GLU A 25 -9.17 -8.25 -9.96
C GLU A 25 -9.79 -8.80 -11.25
N ASP A 26 -11.09 -9.12 -11.21
CA ASP A 26 -11.90 -9.60 -12.32
C ASP A 26 -12.69 -8.47 -13.00
N GLN A 27 -12.74 -7.28 -12.42
CA GLN A 27 -13.37 -6.11 -13.03
C GLN A 27 -12.58 -5.66 -14.27
N PHE A 28 -13.29 -5.26 -15.33
CA PHE A 28 -12.65 -4.78 -16.56
C PHE A 28 -11.93 -3.43 -16.35
N PRO A 29 -10.68 -3.25 -16.84
CA PRO A 29 -9.83 -4.24 -17.51
C PRO A 29 -9.06 -5.13 -16.50
N PRO A 30 -9.25 -6.48 -16.53
CA PRO A 30 -8.80 -7.35 -15.44
C PRO A 30 -7.27 -7.44 -15.33
N PHE A 31 -6.55 -7.38 -16.45
CA PHE A 31 -5.09 -7.42 -16.46
C PHE A 31 -4.49 -6.24 -15.67
N LEU A 32 -5.03 -5.03 -15.85
CA LEU A 32 -4.57 -3.84 -15.14
C LEU A 32 -4.88 -3.95 -13.64
N HIS A 33 -6.10 -4.35 -13.28
CA HIS A 33 -6.47 -4.47 -11.88
C HIS A 33 -5.68 -5.57 -11.15
N ARG A 34 -5.38 -6.69 -11.82
CA ARG A 34 -4.46 -7.70 -11.29
C ARG A 34 -3.06 -7.14 -11.05
N ALA A 35 -2.50 -6.40 -12.00
CA ALA A 35 -1.19 -5.77 -11.84
C ALA A 35 -1.16 -4.78 -10.67
N ILE A 36 -2.16 -3.89 -10.57
CA ILE A 36 -2.28 -2.94 -9.46
C ILE A 36 -2.36 -3.66 -8.12
N ARG A 37 -3.25 -4.67 -8.01
CA ARG A 37 -3.43 -5.42 -6.76
C ARG A 37 -2.18 -6.22 -6.40
N TYR A 38 -1.53 -6.85 -7.38
CA TYR A 38 -0.28 -7.54 -7.20
C TYR A 38 0.77 -6.62 -6.55
N SER A 39 1.04 -5.46 -7.14
CA SER A 39 2.04 -4.52 -6.62
C SER A 39 1.67 -3.95 -5.25
N VAL A 40 0.39 -3.63 -5.03
CA VAL A 40 -0.08 -3.08 -3.75
C VAL A 40 -0.01 -4.13 -2.63
N PHE A 41 -0.33 -5.40 -2.92
CA PHE A 41 -0.41 -6.48 -1.93
C PHE A 41 0.81 -7.42 -1.91
N ALA A 42 1.91 -7.10 -2.63
CA ALA A 42 3.21 -7.77 -2.55
C ALA A 42 3.96 -7.49 -1.21
N GLY A 43 3.24 -7.59 -0.10
CA GLY A 43 3.71 -7.36 1.26
C GLY A 43 3.96 -5.88 1.59
N GLY A 44 4.82 -5.65 2.59
CA GLY A 44 5.24 -4.31 3.01
C GLY A 44 4.82 -3.95 4.43
N LYS A 45 5.50 -2.95 5.00
CA LYS A 45 5.29 -2.52 6.39
C LYS A 45 4.16 -1.52 6.57
N ARG A 46 3.60 -0.98 5.47
CA ARG A 46 2.58 0.10 5.46
C ARG A 46 2.97 1.32 6.31
N LEU A 47 4.27 1.61 6.39
CA LEU A 47 4.79 2.62 7.32
C LEU A 47 4.23 4.02 7.04
N ARG A 48 4.12 4.41 5.75
CA ARG A 48 3.57 5.71 5.35
C ARG A 48 2.10 5.90 5.78
N PRO A 49 1.19 4.97 5.49
CA PRO A 49 -0.16 4.97 6.06
C PRO A 49 -0.20 5.07 7.57
N ILE A 50 0.62 4.27 8.27
CA ILE A 50 0.61 4.22 9.73
C ILE A 50 1.13 5.53 10.32
N LEU A 51 2.09 6.19 9.68
CA LEU A 51 2.55 7.52 10.07
C LEU A 51 1.44 8.56 9.92
N ALA A 52 0.67 8.54 8.82
CA ALA A 52 -0.48 9.44 8.66
C ALA A 52 -1.56 9.22 9.74
N ILE A 53 -1.83 7.96 10.07
CA ILE A 53 -2.73 7.60 11.19
C ILE A 53 -2.17 8.13 12.52
N ALA A 54 -0.90 7.86 12.82
CA ALA A 54 -0.26 8.30 14.06
C ALA A 54 -0.24 9.83 14.19
N SER A 55 -0.02 10.56 13.10
CA SER A 55 -0.09 12.03 13.08
C SER A 55 -1.49 12.55 13.41
N CYS A 56 -2.55 11.88 12.93
CA CYS A 56 -3.93 12.20 13.28
C CYS A 56 -4.21 11.95 14.76
N GLU A 57 -3.82 10.77 15.27
CA GLU A 57 -4.00 10.42 16.69
C GLU A 57 -3.22 11.35 17.63
N ALA A 58 -2.02 11.79 17.23
CA ALA A 58 -1.18 12.72 18.01
C ALA A 58 -1.87 14.07 18.28
N VAL A 59 -2.73 14.52 17.37
CA VAL A 59 -3.55 15.73 17.53
C VAL A 59 -4.97 15.43 18.00
N ARG A 60 -5.19 14.23 18.57
CA ARG A 60 -6.48 13.73 19.09
C ARG A 60 -7.59 13.62 18.05
N GLY A 61 -7.23 13.45 16.77
CA GLY A 61 -8.18 13.21 15.70
C GLY A 61 -8.68 11.76 15.66
N ASP A 62 -9.83 11.54 15.02
CA ASP A 62 -10.32 10.19 14.72
C ASP A 62 -9.59 9.63 13.50
N TRP A 63 -8.65 8.72 13.74
CA TRP A 63 -7.84 8.11 12.69
C TRP A 63 -8.66 7.39 11.61
N ARG A 64 -9.88 6.92 11.92
CA ARG A 64 -10.70 6.25 10.91
C ARG A 64 -11.05 7.18 9.75
N ARG A 65 -11.13 8.49 10.01
CA ARG A 65 -11.37 9.53 8.99
C ARG A 65 -10.17 9.78 8.09
N VAL A 66 -8.95 9.42 8.54
CA VAL A 66 -7.72 9.59 7.74
C VAL A 66 -7.43 8.38 6.84
N LEU A 67 -8.12 7.25 7.01
CA LEU A 67 -7.90 6.02 6.24
C LEU A 67 -7.87 6.22 4.71
N PRO A 68 -8.78 6.99 4.07
CA PRO A 68 -8.69 7.26 2.63
C PRO A 68 -7.35 7.93 2.24
N HIS A 69 -6.89 8.90 3.04
CA HIS A 69 -5.66 9.64 2.81
C HIS A 69 -4.43 8.76 3.08
N ALA A 70 -4.47 7.94 4.13
CA ALA A 70 -3.44 6.97 4.44
C ALA A 70 -3.28 5.95 3.28
N CYS A 71 -4.40 5.46 2.71
CA CYS A 71 -4.37 4.59 1.54
C CYS A 71 -3.80 5.31 0.32
N ALA A 72 -4.19 6.57 0.07
CA ALA A 72 -3.65 7.35 -1.04
C ALA A 72 -2.12 7.49 -0.97
N LEU A 73 -1.55 7.68 0.22
CA LEU A 73 -0.08 7.72 0.41
C LEU A 73 0.59 6.39 0.06
N GLU A 74 -0.03 5.26 0.40
CA GLU A 74 0.50 3.94 -0.01
C GLU A 74 0.38 3.74 -1.52
N LEU A 75 -0.72 4.17 -2.14
CA LEU A 75 -0.91 4.05 -3.59
C LEU A 75 0.14 4.88 -4.34
N ILE A 76 0.42 6.10 -3.90
CA ILE A 76 1.51 6.92 -4.47
C ILE A 76 2.87 6.26 -4.25
N HIS A 77 3.12 5.71 -3.06
CA HIS A 77 4.35 4.98 -2.81
C HIS A 77 4.50 3.75 -3.70
N THR A 78 3.46 2.94 -3.86
CA THR A 78 3.50 1.75 -4.71
C THR A 78 3.67 2.12 -6.18
N TYR A 79 3.00 3.18 -6.65
CA TYR A 79 3.21 3.68 -8.02
C TYR A 79 4.68 4.00 -8.28
N SER A 80 5.34 4.73 -7.36
CA SER A 80 6.74 5.10 -7.56
C SER A 80 7.61 3.86 -7.70
N LEU A 81 7.42 2.86 -6.83
CA LEU A 81 8.16 1.61 -6.89
C LEU A 81 7.96 0.83 -8.19
N ILE A 82 6.72 0.76 -8.70
CA ILE A 82 6.44 0.09 -9.98
C ILE A 82 7.25 0.73 -11.11
N HIS A 83 7.33 2.07 -11.12
CA HIS A 83 8.06 2.81 -12.14
C HIS A 83 9.57 2.73 -11.94
N ASP A 84 10.05 2.81 -10.71
CA ASP A 84 11.46 2.65 -10.35
C ASP A 84 11.96 1.26 -10.78
N ASP A 85 11.12 0.22 -10.66
CA ASP A 85 11.48 -1.16 -11.06
C ASP A 85 11.66 -1.34 -12.57
N LEU A 86 11.22 -0.41 -13.43
CA LEU A 86 11.25 -0.63 -14.88
C LEU A 86 12.68 -0.70 -15.45
N PRO A 87 12.90 -1.38 -16.59
CA PRO A 87 14.22 -1.47 -17.23
C PRO A 87 14.88 -0.13 -17.59
N ALA A 88 14.07 0.91 -17.74
CA ALA A 88 14.55 2.26 -18.03
C ALA A 88 14.96 3.06 -16.76
N MET A 89 14.71 2.50 -15.58
CA MET A 89 15.00 3.07 -14.28
C MET A 89 16.02 2.17 -13.56
N ASP A 90 15.61 1.39 -12.55
CA ASP A 90 16.51 0.53 -11.79
C ASP A 90 16.72 -0.86 -12.41
N ASP A 91 15.86 -1.27 -13.37
CA ASP A 91 15.87 -2.60 -14.01
C ASP A 91 15.83 -3.76 -13.00
N ASP A 92 15.03 -3.60 -11.95
CA ASP A 92 14.90 -4.58 -10.87
C ASP A 92 13.97 -5.74 -11.30
N ASP A 93 14.49 -6.97 -11.25
CA ASP A 93 13.70 -8.18 -11.50
C ASP A 93 12.83 -8.60 -10.32
N TYR A 94 13.27 -8.27 -9.09
CA TYR A 94 12.64 -8.74 -7.86
C TYR A 94 12.47 -7.63 -6.83
N ARG A 95 11.30 -7.60 -6.19
CA ARG A 95 11.00 -6.75 -5.04
C ARG A 95 10.46 -7.60 -3.89
N ARG A 96 11.15 -7.55 -2.75
CA ARG A 96 10.81 -8.32 -1.54
C ARG A 96 10.72 -9.84 -1.78
N GLY A 97 11.55 -10.36 -2.69
CA GLY A 97 11.58 -11.78 -3.04
C GLY A 97 10.48 -12.23 -4.02
N LEU A 98 9.68 -11.30 -4.56
CA LEU A 98 8.69 -11.56 -5.60
C LEU A 98 9.09 -10.84 -6.90
N PRO A 99 8.69 -11.33 -8.10
CA PRO A 99 8.93 -10.61 -9.36
C PRO A 99 8.37 -9.18 -9.33
N THR A 100 9.06 -8.22 -9.93
CA THR A 100 8.51 -6.86 -10.09
C THR A 100 7.33 -6.86 -11.07
N SER A 101 6.53 -5.79 -11.08
CA SER A 101 5.27 -5.78 -11.84
C SER A 101 5.43 -5.93 -13.36
N HIS A 102 6.61 -5.67 -13.90
CA HIS A 102 6.88 -5.73 -15.34
C HIS A 102 7.47 -7.09 -15.78
N ARG A 103 7.77 -7.97 -14.82
CA ARG A 103 8.23 -9.35 -15.04
C ARG A 103 7.05 -10.30 -14.97
#